data_AF-G0LJ52-F1
#
_entry.id   AF-G0LJ52-F1
#
_cell.length_a   1.000
_cell.length_b   1.000
_cell.length_c   1.000
_cell.angle_alpha   90.00
_cell.angle_beta   90.00
_cell.angle_gamma   90.00
#
_symmetry.space_group_name_H-M   'P 1'
#
loop_
_entity.id
_entity.type
_entity.pdbx_description
1 polymer ?
#
loop_
_entity_poly.entity_id
_entity_poly.type
_entity_poly.pdbx_seq_one_letter_code
_entity_poly.pdbx_strand_id
1 'polypeptide(L)'
;MTGIITPLFPGLPGGPELLIVLLVLVLLFGANKIPKLARSTGQAMGEFKRGREELEEELSEVDGSGEDEGSTPASSSSSTESETETATEPN
;
A
#
# COMPACT_ATOMS: atom_id res chain seq x y z
N MET A 1 28.10 23.09 -5.88
CA MET A 1 27.65 22.47 -7.14
C MET A 1 28.56 21.28 -7.38
N THR A 2 28.19 20.02 -7.20
CA THR A 2 26.89 19.35 -7.42
C THR A 2 26.92 18.07 -6.57
N GLY A 3 26.03 17.94 -5.59
CA GLY A 3 25.98 16.76 -4.72
C GLY A 3 25.22 15.63 -5.40
N ILE A 4 25.92 14.80 -6.16
CA ILE A 4 25.38 13.52 -6.64
C ILE A 4 25.39 12.54 -5.48
N ILE A 5 24.21 12.41 -4.89
CA ILE A 5 23.80 11.37 -3.95
C ILE A 5 24.12 10.03 -4.61
N THR A 6 25.22 9.40 -4.21
CA THR A 6 25.55 8.05 -4.70
C THR A 6 24.71 7.09 -3.87
N PRO A 7 23.70 6.41 -4.44
CA PRO A 7 22.93 5.43 -3.68
C PRO A 7 23.85 4.26 -3.31
N LEU A 8 23.99 4.02 -1.99
CA LEU A 8 24.79 2.95 -1.39
C LEU A 8 24.25 1.53 -1.68
N PHE A 9 23.17 1.42 -2.47
CA PHE A 9 22.58 0.17 -2.93
C PHE A 9 22.57 0.13 -4.46
N PRO A 10 23.48 -0.62 -5.12
CA PRO A 10 23.62 -0.68 -6.57
C PRO A 10 22.49 -1.51 -7.24
N GLY A 11 21.24 -1.24 -6.88
CA GLY A 11 20.09 -1.99 -7.39
C GLY A 11 18.73 -1.53 -6.87
N LEU A 12 18.67 -0.70 -5.84
CA LEU A 12 17.42 -0.07 -5.42
C LEU A 12 17.37 1.35 -6.00
N PRO A 13 16.44 1.65 -6.93
CA PRO A 13 16.19 3.03 -7.31
C PRO A 13 15.76 3.79 -6.06
N GLY A 14 16.45 4.89 -5.75
CA GLY A 14 16.04 5.79 -4.68
C GLY A 14 14.70 6.46 -5.01
N GLY A 15 14.18 7.24 -4.06
CA GLY A 15 12.96 8.03 -4.26
C GLY A 15 12.89 8.79 -5.59
N PRO A 16 13.93 9.54 -6.02
CA PRO A 16 13.88 10.28 -7.27
C PRO A 16 13.92 9.37 -8.51
N GLU A 17 14.70 8.29 -8.51
CA GLU A 17 14.74 7.33 -9.64
C GLU A 17 13.39 6.63 -9.83
N LEU A 18 12.72 6.27 -8.73
CA LEU A 18 11.39 5.66 -8.77
C LEU A 18 10.34 6.62 -9.36
N LEU A 19 10.46 7.92 -9.05
CA LEU A 19 9.63 8.97 -9.65
C LEU A 19 9.84 9.08 -11.17
N ILE A 20 11.08 8.97 -11.64
CA ILE A 20 11.40 8.98 -13.09
C ILE A 20 10.80 7.75 -13.78
N VAL A 21 10.94 6.57 -13.18
CA VAL A 21 10.33 5.33 -13.73
C VAL A 21 8.81 5.46 -13.79
N LEU A 22 8.19 5.99 -12.73
CA LEU A 22 6.76 6.23 -12.69
C LEU A 22 6.33 7.22 -13.79
N LEU A 23 7.09 8.29 -14.01
CA LEU A 23 6.83 9.26 -15.07
C LEU A 23 6.86 8.60 -16.46
N VAL A 24 7.86 7.77 -16.74
CA VAL A 24 7.96 7.03 -18.01
C VAL A 24 6.76 6.10 -18.19
N LEU A 25 6.36 5.34 -17.15
CA LEU A 25 5.18 4.48 -17.21
C LEU A 25 3.90 5.27 -17.47
N VAL A 26 3.74 6.44 -16.85
CA VAL A 26 2.59 7.34 -17.07
C VAL A 26 2.59 7.89 -18.49
N LEU A 27 3.74 8.18 -19.10
CA LEU A 27 3.80 8.60 -20.50
C LEU A 27 3.42 7.48 -21.49
N LEU A 28 3.84 6.24 -21.20
CA LEU A 28 3.54 5.08 -22.06
C LEU A 28 2.09 4.62 -21.95
N PHE A 29 1.56 4.53 -20.73
CA PHE A 29 0.23 3.97 -20.48
C PHE A 29 -0.85 5.03 -20.25
N GLY A 30 -0.47 6.27 -19.91
CA GLY A 30 -1.35 7.37 -19.54
C GLY A 30 -1.64 7.43 -18.03
N ALA A 31 -1.81 8.65 -17.50
CA ALA A 31 -2.07 8.90 -16.07
C ALA A 31 -3.34 8.23 -15.54
N ASN A 32 -4.31 7.94 -16.42
CA ASN A 32 -5.57 7.31 -16.05
C ASN A 32 -5.53 5.78 -16.07
N LYS A 33 -4.53 5.15 -16.70
CA LYS A 33 -4.57 3.70 -16.95
C LYS A 33 -4.15 2.91 -15.72
N ILE A 34 -3.05 3.29 -15.07
CA ILE A 34 -2.59 2.68 -13.81
C ILE A 34 -3.66 2.73 -12.70
N PRO A 35 -4.27 3.89 -12.36
CA PRO A 35 -5.28 3.93 -11.30
C PRO A 35 -6.55 3.18 -11.67
N LYS A 36 -6.95 3.19 -12.95
CA LYS A 36 -8.11 2.43 -13.43
C LYS A 36 -7.91 0.92 -13.29
N LEU A 37 -6.72 0.42 -13.65
CA LEU A 37 -6.35 -0.99 -13.46
C LEU A 37 -6.31 -1.35 -11.98
N ALA A 38 -5.69 -0.52 -11.14
CA ALA A 38 -5.67 -0.74 -9.70
C ALA A 38 -7.10 -0.80 -9.10
N ARG A 39 -8.00 0.07 -9.55
CA ARG A 39 -9.40 0.09 -9.12
C ARG A 39 -10.12 -1.21 -9.51
N SER A 40 -10.05 -1.62 -10.77
CA SER A 40 -10.74 -2.83 -11.24
C SER A 40 -10.16 -4.11 -10.63
N THR A 41 -8.84 -4.21 -10.54
CA THR A 41 -8.17 -5.34 -9.90
C THR A 41 -8.48 -5.38 -8.40
N GLY A 42 -8.51 -4.22 -7.73
CA GLY A 42 -8.87 -4.13 -6.31
C GLY A 42 -10.32 -4.52 -6.04
N GLN A 43 -11.25 -4.13 -6.90
CA GLN A 43 -12.65 -4.57 -6.81
C GLN A 43 -12.77 -6.08 -6.98
N ALA A 44 -12.15 -6.65 -8.02
CA ALA A 44 -12.15 -8.09 -8.26
C ALA A 44 -11.52 -8.87 -7.10
N MET A 45 -10.37 -8.41 -6.58
CA MET A 45 -9.71 -9.02 -5.43
C MET A 45 -10.57 -8.93 -4.16
N GLY A 46 -11.30 -7.83 -3.98
CA GLY A 46 -12.19 -7.62 -2.83
C GLY A 46 -13.42 -8.52 -2.86
N GLU A 47 -14.09 -8.63 -4.01
CA GLU A 47 -15.21 -9.55 -4.21
C GLU A 47 -14.75 -11.01 -4.08
N PHE A 48 -13.58 -11.34 -4.64
CA PHE A 48 -12.98 -12.67 -4.49
C PHE A 48 -12.68 -13.01 -3.03
N LYS A 49 -12.14 -12.06 -2.24
CA LYS A 49 -11.87 -12.29 -0.82
C LYS A 49 -13.17 -12.55 -0.04
N ARG A 50 -14.22 -11.75 -0.28
CA ARG A 50 -15.53 -11.92 0.38
C ARG A 50 -16.17 -13.26 0.05
N GLY A 51 -16.20 -13.63 -1.24
CA GLY A 51 -16.74 -14.93 -1.64
C GLY A 51 -15.94 -16.10 -1.05
N ARG A 52 -14.63 -15.96 -0.84
CA ARG A 52 -13.83 -16.99 -0.14
C ARG A 52 -14.16 -17.11 1.34
N GLU A 53 -14.42 -15.98 2.00
CA GLU A 53 -14.80 -15.93 3.43
C GLU A 53 -16.18 -16.54 3.64
N GLU A 54 -17.16 -16.20 2.79
CA GLU A 54 -18.51 -16.81 2.80
C GLU A 54 -18.45 -18.33 2.55
N LEU A 55 -17.62 -18.79 1.61
CA LEU A 55 -17.43 -20.22 1.36
C LEU A 55 -16.77 -20.94 2.54
N GLU A 56 -15.83 -20.29 3.23
CA GLU A 56 -15.18 -20.86 4.41
C GLU A 56 -16.16 -20.95 5.59
N GLU A 57 -17.02 -19.94 5.76
CA GLU A 57 -18.11 -19.93 6.74
C GLU A 57 -19.14 -21.05 6.44
N GLU A 58 -19.62 -21.17 5.19
CA GLU A 58 -20.53 -22.24 4.77
C GLU A 58 -19.93 -23.64 4.97
N LEU A 59 -18.64 -23.82 4.64
CA LEU A 59 -17.96 -25.11 4.83
C LEU A 59 -17.77 -25.44 6.32
N SER A 60 -17.49 -24.44 7.15
CA SER A 60 -17.37 -24.61 8.61
C SER A 60 -18.71 -24.95 9.28
N GLU A 61 -19.83 -24.42 8.74
CA GLU A 61 -21.17 -24.73 9.22
C GLU A 61 -21.64 -26.13 8.81
N VAL A 62 -21.17 -26.64 7.67
CA VAL A 62 -21.49 -27.99 7.17
C VAL A 62 -20.67 -29.10 7.87
N ASP A 63 -19.45 -28.83 8.34
CA ASP A 63 -18.56 -29.85 8.96
C ASP A 63 -18.77 -30.04 10.48
N GLY A 64 -19.59 -29.19 11.13
CA GLY A 64 -20.15 -29.49 12.46
C GLY A 64 -19.16 -29.62 13.62
N SER A 65 -18.51 -28.52 14.00
CA SER A 65 -18.04 -28.28 15.38
C SER A 65 -17.67 -26.81 15.52
N GLY A 66 -18.16 -26.18 16.58
CA GLY A 66 -18.11 -24.72 16.75
C GLY A 66 -16.77 -24.16 17.20
N GLU A 67 -16.89 -22.94 17.72
CA GLU A 67 -15.93 -22.13 18.47
C GLU A 67 -15.13 -21.10 17.66
N ASP A 68 -15.50 -19.84 17.93
CA ASP A 68 -14.63 -18.70 18.22
C ASP A 68 -14.09 -17.81 17.08
N GLU A 69 -14.61 -16.58 17.12
CA GLU A 69 -13.92 -15.29 16.98
C GLU A 69 -12.89 -15.05 15.86
N GLY A 70 -13.14 -13.99 15.07
CA GLY A 70 -12.31 -13.68 13.91
C GLY A 70 -12.25 -12.23 13.43
N SER A 71 -12.32 -11.25 14.34
CA SER A 71 -11.84 -9.86 14.11
C SER A 71 -12.65 -8.93 13.18
N THR A 72 -13.44 -8.07 13.82
CA THR A 72 -13.41 -6.63 13.50
C THR A 72 -11.99 -6.07 13.71
N PRO A 73 -11.31 -5.50 12.71
CA PRO A 73 -10.25 -4.54 12.96
C PRO A 73 -10.89 -3.14 12.93
N ALA A 74 -11.40 -2.71 14.07
CA ALA A 74 -11.44 -1.28 14.34
C ALA A 74 -10.05 -0.87 14.83
N SER A 75 -9.39 -0.01 14.05
CA SER A 75 -8.43 0.99 14.50
C SER A 75 -6.97 0.59 14.78
N SER A 76 -6.08 1.35 14.11
CA SER A 76 -4.87 1.99 14.69
C SER A 76 -3.48 1.45 14.29
N SER A 77 -2.91 2.11 13.28
CA SER A 77 -1.64 2.86 13.38
C SER A 77 -1.69 3.89 12.25
N SER A 78 -2.06 5.16 12.46
CA SER A 78 -1.41 6.16 13.30
C SER A 78 0.11 6.18 13.16
N SER A 79 0.58 7.08 12.31
CA SER A 79 1.74 7.91 12.63
C SER A 79 1.36 9.33 12.22
N THR A 80 0.56 9.97 13.07
CA THR A 80 0.72 11.41 13.30
C THR A 80 1.81 11.53 14.35
N GLU A 81 2.85 12.30 14.04
CA GLU A 81 3.76 13.05 14.92
C GLU A 81 5.18 13.04 14.36
N SER A 82 5.52 14.11 13.65
CA SER A 82 6.80 14.78 13.91
C SER A 82 6.45 16.25 14.09
N GLU A 83 6.43 16.66 15.35
CA GLU A 83 6.27 18.03 15.78
C GLU A 83 7.37 18.92 15.20
N THR A 84 6.97 20.17 14.92
CA THR A 84 7.70 21.41 15.13
C THR A 84 8.98 21.26 15.96
N GLU A 85 10.14 21.55 15.37
CA GLU A 85 11.24 22.32 15.99
C GLU A 85 12.26 22.70 14.90
N THR A 86 12.20 23.94 14.42
CA THR A 86 13.42 24.67 14.09
C THR A 86 13.18 26.10 14.55
N ALA A 87 13.25 26.25 15.88
CA ALA A 87 13.76 27.47 16.46
C ALA A 87 15.22 27.58 16.00
N THR A 88 15.45 28.43 15.00
CA THR A 88 16.78 28.90 14.63
C THR A 88 17.20 29.96 15.64
N GLU A 89 18.09 29.63 16.57
CA GLU A 89 19.14 30.48 17.16
C GLU A 89 19.95 29.64 18.18
N PRO A 90 21.22 29.93 18.53
CA PRO A 90 22.08 31.04 18.11
C PRO A 90 23.53 30.65 17.70
N ASN A 91 24.19 31.51 16.93
CA ASN A 91 25.56 31.99 17.21
C ASN A 91 25.67 33.45 16.77
#